data_AF-A0AAU5IZB2-F1
#
_entry.id   AF-A0AAU5IZB2-F1
#
_cell.length_a   1.000
_cell.length_b   1.000
_cell.length_c   1.000
_cell.angle_alpha   90.00
_cell.angle_beta   90.00
_cell.angle_gamma   90.00
#
_symmetry.space_group_name_H-M   'P 1'
#
loop_
_entity.id
_entity.type
_entity.pdbx_description
1 polymer ?
#
loop_
_entity_poly.entity_id
_entity_poly.type
_entity_poly.pdbx_seq_one_letter_code
_entity_poly.pdbx_strand_id
1 'polypeptide(L)'
;MRVLGVDPGLTRCGVGVVEGVAGRPLTMLGVGVVRTASDAELGHRLVAIERGIEEWLDEHRPEYVAVERVFAQHNVRTVMGTAQASAVAMLCASRRGIPVALHTPSEVKAAVTGSGRADKAQVGAMVTRLLRLDAPPKPADAADALALAICHIWRAPAVNRLQQAHAAAAAARIPRVPRTAAVPVRKVPR
;
A
#
# COMPACT_ATOMS: atom_id res chain seq x y z
N MET A 1 -5.79 12.25 -2.35
CA MET A 1 -4.89 11.12 -2.09
C MET A 1 -4.79 10.30 -3.36
N ARG A 2 -3.59 10.19 -3.92
CA ARG A 2 -3.28 9.29 -5.03
C ARG A 2 -2.54 8.06 -4.52
N VAL A 3 -3.06 6.88 -4.84
CA VAL A 3 -2.50 5.60 -4.36
C VAL A 3 -2.21 4.70 -5.54
N LEU A 4 -0.99 4.18 -5.60
CA LEU A 4 -0.62 3.07 -6.45
C LEU A 4 -0.87 1.75 -5.70
N GLY A 5 -1.83 0.97 -6.15
CA GLY A 5 -2.02 -0.41 -5.72
C GLY A 5 -1.14 -1.37 -6.52
N VAL A 6 -0.51 -2.32 -5.83
CA VAL A 6 0.37 -3.34 -6.40
C VAL A 6 -0.08 -4.72 -5.95
N ASP A 7 -0.55 -5.52 -6.90
CA ASP A 7 -0.81 -6.96 -6.73
C ASP A 7 0.41 -7.75 -7.25
N PRO A 8 1.32 -8.16 -6.34
CA PRO A 8 2.66 -8.59 -6.72
C PRO A 8 2.67 -10.02 -7.27
N GLY A 9 3.45 -10.22 -8.33
CA GLY A 9 3.72 -11.56 -8.85
C GLY A 9 4.88 -11.56 -9.82
N LEU A 10 5.66 -12.64 -9.84
CA LEU A 10 6.83 -12.71 -10.72
C LEU A 10 6.44 -12.64 -12.19
N THR A 11 5.45 -13.43 -12.63
CA THR A 11 5.04 -13.46 -14.06
C THR A 11 4.15 -12.28 -14.42
N ARG A 12 3.28 -11.87 -13.49
CA ARG A 12 2.29 -10.81 -13.65
C ARG A 12 2.25 -10.03 -12.35
N CYS A 13 2.67 -8.78 -12.40
CA CYS A 13 2.56 -7.83 -11.29
C CYS A 13 1.51 -6.79 -11.69
N GLY A 14 0.34 -6.86 -11.07
CA GLY A 14 -0.77 -5.94 -11.32
C GLY A 14 -0.48 -4.58 -10.69
N VAL A 15 -0.75 -3.51 -11.44
CA VAL A 15 -0.54 -2.13 -10.99
C VAL A 15 -1.76 -1.29 -11.35
N GLY A 16 -2.16 -0.40 -10.44
CA GLY A 16 -3.31 0.46 -10.66
C GLY A 16 -3.28 1.69 -9.78
N VAL A 17 -3.61 2.85 -10.35
CA VAL A 17 -3.59 4.13 -9.64
C VAL A 17 -5.01 4.65 -9.50
N VAL A 18 -5.39 4.94 -8.25
CA VAL A 18 -6.67 5.54 -7.90
C VAL A 18 -6.41 6.84 -7.16
N GLU A 19 -7.19 7.86 -7.50
CA GLU A 19 -7.20 9.15 -6.82
C GLU A 19 -8.56 9.37 -6.14
N GLY A 20 -8.52 9.91 -4.93
CA GLY A 20 -9.71 10.36 -4.23
C GLY A 20 -9.49 10.56 -2.74
N VAL A 21 -10.61 10.60 -2.02
CA VAL A 21 -10.69 10.66 -0.56
C VAL A 21 -11.88 9.84 -0.08
N ALA A 22 -11.83 9.32 1.14
CA ALA A 22 -12.94 8.54 1.71
C ALA A 22 -14.25 9.37 1.73
N GLY A 23 -15.36 8.71 1.38
CA GLY A 23 -16.69 9.34 1.33
C GLY A 23 -16.93 10.22 0.08
N ARG A 24 -15.99 10.30 -0.85
CA ARG A 24 -16.16 10.99 -2.14
C ARG A 24 -15.97 9.99 -3.30
N PRO A 25 -16.44 10.34 -4.52
CA PRO A 25 -16.17 9.54 -5.71
C PRO A 25 -14.66 9.34 -5.91
N LEU A 26 -14.29 8.17 -6.40
CA LEU A 26 -12.91 7.81 -6.74
C LEU A 26 -12.71 7.86 -8.25
N THR A 27 -11.49 8.12 -8.69
CA THR A 27 -11.11 8.18 -10.10
C THR A 27 -9.94 7.23 -10.36
N MET A 28 -10.09 6.37 -11.37
CA MET A 28 -8.97 5.57 -11.88
C MET A 28 -8.11 6.46 -12.79
N LEU A 29 -6.82 6.58 -12.47
CA LEU A 29 -5.87 7.31 -13.32
C LEU A 29 -5.18 6.40 -14.33
N GLY A 30 -4.95 5.15 -13.96
CA GLY A 30 -4.31 4.16 -14.82
C GLY A 30 -4.39 2.76 -14.25
N VAL A 31 -4.35 1.75 -15.11
CA VAL A 31 -4.21 0.35 -14.68
C VAL A 31 -3.44 -0.47 -15.71
N GLY A 32 -2.66 -1.45 -15.25
CA GLY A 32 -1.79 -2.24 -16.09
C GLY A 32 -1.24 -3.48 -15.39
N VAL A 33 -0.39 -4.21 -16.11
CA VAL A 33 0.34 -5.37 -15.58
C VAL A 33 1.77 -5.33 -16.10
N VAL A 34 2.73 -5.32 -15.18
CA VAL A 34 4.13 -5.56 -15.52
C VAL A 34 4.30 -7.07 -15.71
N ARG A 35 4.78 -7.46 -16.89
CA ARG A 35 4.90 -8.87 -17.29
C ARG A 35 6.36 -9.27 -17.38
N THR A 36 6.68 -10.47 -16.90
CA THR A 36 7.99 -11.08 -17.11
C THR A 36 7.83 -12.46 -17.72
N ALA A 37 8.80 -12.86 -18.54
CA ALA A 37 8.82 -14.20 -19.13
C ALA A 37 9.10 -15.24 -18.04
N SER A 38 8.34 -16.33 -18.03
CA SER A 38 8.43 -17.35 -16.97
C SER A 38 9.68 -18.21 -17.05
N ASP A 39 10.31 -18.27 -18.23
CA ASP A 39 11.56 -18.96 -18.55
C ASP A 39 12.81 -18.11 -18.31
N ALA A 40 12.66 -16.80 -18.07
CA ALA A 40 13.76 -15.93 -17.71
C ALA A 40 14.30 -16.22 -16.30
N GLU A 41 15.59 -15.98 -16.10
CA GLU A 41 16.23 -16.11 -14.79
C GLU A 41 15.62 -15.13 -13.76
N LEU A 42 15.53 -15.56 -12.51
CA LEU A 42 14.86 -14.79 -11.44
C LEU A 42 15.39 -13.36 -11.33
N GLY A 43 16.70 -13.15 -11.37
CA GLY A 43 17.31 -11.81 -11.28
C GLY A 43 16.79 -10.87 -12.37
N HIS A 44 16.76 -11.32 -13.62
CA HIS A 44 16.23 -10.54 -14.75
C HIS A 44 14.73 -10.22 -14.60
N ARG A 45 13.96 -11.16 -14.03
CA ARG A 45 12.54 -10.94 -13.77
C ARG A 45 12.33 -9.86 -12.70
N LEU A 46 13.13 -9.87 -11.63
CA LEU A 46 13.07 -8.84 -10.60
C LEU A 46 13.47 -7.46 -11.13
N VAL A 47 14.50 -7.37 -11.97
CA VAL A 47 14.89 -6.11 -12.64
C VAL A 47 13.78 -5.60 -13.56
N ALA A 48 13.10 -6.48 -14.30
CA ALA A 48 11.97 -6.08 -15.14
C ALA A 48 10.79 -5.56 -14.30
N ILE A 49 10.51 -6.18 -13.15
CA ILE A 49 9.50 -5.70 -12.21
C ILE A 49 9.89 -4.34 -11.64
N GLU A 50 11.14 -4.16 -11.21
CA GLU A 50 11.66 -2.87 -10.71
C GLU A 50 11.41 -1.77 -11.74
N ARG A 51 11.87 -1.95 -12.98
CA ARG A 51 11.69 -0.96 -14.06
C ARG A 51 10.22 -0.61 -14.28
N GLY A 52 9.36 -1.62 -14.37
CA GLY A 52 7.93 -1.39 -14.55
C GLY A 52 7.30 -0.65 -13.37
N ILE A 53 7.71 -0.94 -12.13
CA ILE A 53 7.22 -0.18 -10.97
C ILE A 53 7.74 1.26 -10.99
N GLU A 54 9.01 1.48 -11.29
CA GLU A 54 9.62 2.82 -11.37
C GLU A 54 8.90 3.70 -12.42
N GLU A 55 8.57 3.15 -13.59
CA GLU A 55 7.77 3.84 -14.62
C GLU A 55 6.43 4.34 -14.07
N TRP A 56 5.71 3.50 -13.33
CA TRP A 56 4.42 3.87 -12.74
C TRP A 56 4.57 4.92 -11.64
N LEU A 57 5.64 4.84 -10.84
CA LEU A 57 5.95 5.84 -9.82
C LEU A 57 6.31 7.20 -10.44
N ASP A 58 7.05 7.21 -11.56
CA ASP A 58 7.42 8.42 -12.29
C ASP A 58 6.23 9.09 -12.97
N GLU A 59 5.42 8.30 -13.69
CA GLU A 59 4.28 8.79 -14.44
C GLU A 59 3.19 9.35 -13.52
N HIS A 60 2.81 8.59 -12.48
CA HIS A 60 1.64 8.91 -11.70
C HIS A 60 1.94 9.69 -10.41
N ARG A 61 3.19 9.66 -9.92
CA ARG A 61 3.61 10.33 -8.68
C ARG A 61 2.63 10.08 -7.51
N PRO A 62 2.42 8.83 -7.10
CA PRO A 62 1.49 8.52 -6.03
C PRO A 62 2.00 9.05 -4.68
N GLU A 63 1.07 9.37 -3.78
CA GLU A 63 1.36 9.76 -2.40
C GLU A 63 1.58 8.53 -1.50
N TYR A 64 1.04 7.38 -1.89
CA TYR A 64 1.16 6.11 -1.17
C TYR A 64 1.27 4.93 -2.15
N VAL A 65 1.97 3.87 -1.74
CA VAL A 65 1.93 2.57 -2.41
C VAL A 65 1.25 1.54 -1.50
N ALA A 66 0.18 0.92 -1.99
CA ALA A 66 -0.56 -0.13 -1.31
C ALA A 66 -0.20 -1.48 -1.92
N VAL A 67 0.41 -2.37 -1.15
CA VAL A 67 0.85 -3.69 -1.62
C VAL A 67 0.03 -4.77 -0.91
N GLU A 68 -0.36 -5.81 -1.64
CA GLU A 68 -0.98 -6.97 -1.00
C GLU A 68 0.00 -7.66 -0.04
N ARG A 69 -0.48 -7.96 1.17
CA ARG A 69 0.28 -8.71 2.17
C ARG A 69 0.30 -10.19 1.78
N VAL A 70 1.50 -10.72 1.59
CA VAL A 70 1.72 -12.12 1.26
C VAL A 70 1.49 -13.01 2.49
N PHE A 71 0.69 -14.06 2.33
CA PHE A 71 0.48 -15.10 3.35
C PHE A 71 0.88 -16.48 2.83
N ALA A 72 1.67 -17.22 3.61
CA ALA A 72 1.92 -18.63 3.36
C ALA A 72 0.89 -19.46 4.14
N GLN A 73 -0.01 -20.16 3.45
CA GLN A 73 -0.81 -21.21 4.09
C GLN A 73 -0.54 -22.61 3.50
N HIS A 74 -0.40 -22.76 2.18
CA HIS A 74 -0.28 -24.12 1.60
C HIS A 74 0.66 -24.26 0.39
N ASN A 75 1.25 -23.18 -0.15
CA ASN A 75 2.12 -23.24 -1.35
C ASN A 75 3.37 -22.35 -1.21
N VAL A 76 4.38 -22.86 -0.49
CA VAL A 76 5.63 -22.14 -0.17
C VAL A 76 6.39 -21.72 -1.44
N ARG A 77 6.37 -22.53 -2.51
CA ARG A 77 7.12 -22.26 -3.75
C ARG A 77 6.63 -21.02 -4.51
N THR A 78 5.32 -20.81 -4.61
CA THR A 78 4.76 -19.64 -5.33
C THR A 78 4.80 -18.39 -4.46
N VAL A 79 4.58 -18.55 -3.16
CA VAL A 79 4.65 -17.47 -2.17
C VAL A 79 6.00 -16.77 -2.17
N MET A 80 7.11 -17.50 -2.33
CA MET A 80 8.44 -16.90 -2.35
C MET A 80 8.58 -15.89 -3.51
N GLY A 81 8.11 -16.25 -4.71
CA GLY A 81 8.17 -15.36 -5.86
C GLY A 81 7.30 -14.10 -5.68
N THR A 82 6.08 -14.26 -5.16
CA THR A 82 5.22 -13.13 -4.81
C THR A 82 5.90 -12.23 -3.79
N ALA A 83 6.48 -12.78 -2.71
CA ALA A 83 7.17 -12.01 -1.68
C ALA A 83 8.39 -11.24 -2.23
N GLN A 84 9.16 -11.84 -3.14
CA GLN A 84 10.26 -11.17 -3.82
C GLN A 84 9.77 -10.00 -4.68
N ALA A 85 8.69 -10.18 -5.46
CA ALA A 85 8.06 -9.11 -6.23
C ALA A 85 7.50 -8.00 -5.33
N SER A 86 6.87 -8.35 -4.20
CA SER A 86 6.43 -7.39 -3.18
C SER A 86 7.61 -6.55 -2.68
N ALA A 87 8.73 -7.20 -2.33
CA ALA A 87 9.91 -6.51 -1.82
C ALA A 87 10.47 -5.48 -2.82
N VAL A 88 10.47 -5.80 -4.12
CA VAL A 88 10.86 -4.85 -5.18
C VAL A 88 9.95 -3.61 -5.17
N ALA A 89 8.63 -3.80 -5.15
CA ALA A 89 7.69 -2.68 -5.14
C ALA A 89 7.85 -1.80 -3.87
N MET A 90 8.05 -2.43 -2.72
CA MET A 90 8.29 -1.75 -1.45
C MET A 90 9.60 -0.95 -1.47
N LEU A 91 10.66 -1.52 -2.06
CA LEU A 91 11.97 -0.88 -2.18
C LEU A 91 11.90 0.35 -3.09
N CYS A 92 11.29 0.24 -4.28
CA CYS A 92 11.14 1.34 -5.22
C CYS A 92 10.41 2.54 -4.57
N ALA A 93 9.29 2.26 -3.90
CA ALA A 93 8.54 3.29 -3.17
C ALA A 93 9.36 3.93 -2.05
N SER A 94 10.03 3.12 -1.23
CA SER A 94 10.80 3.59 -0.07
C SER A 94 12.01 4.44 -0.47
N ARG A 95 12.68 4.10 -1.58
CA ARG A 95 13.81 4.91 -2.12
C ARG A 95 13.38 6.33 -2.51
N ARG A 96 12.10 6.52 -2.85
CA ARG A 96 11.50 7.82 -3.20
C ARG A 96 10.87 8.53 -1.99
N GLY A 97 10.95 7.94 -0.80
CA GLY A 97 10.28 8.45 0.40
C GLY A 97 8.75 8.31 0.36
N ILE A 98 8.22 7.46 -0.54
CA ILE A 98 6.78 7.23 -0.65
C ILE A 98 6.38 6.18 0.39
N PRO A 99 5.45 6.48 1.31
CA PRO A 99 4.99 5.53 2.32
C PRO A 99 4.32 4.31 1.70
N VAL A 100 4.62 3.14 2.27
CA VAL A 100 4.07 1.85 1.85
C VAL A 100 3.10 1.31 2.90
N ALA A 101 1.95 0.80 2.45
CA ALA A 101 0.96 0.13 3.27
C ALA A 101 0.71 -1.30 2.79
N LEU A 102 0.64 -2.25 3.73
CA LEU A 102 0.37 -3.66 3.46
C LEU A 102 -1.05 -4.03 3.86
N HIS A 103 -1.87 -4.50 2.91
CA HIS A 103 -3.25 -4.93 3.16
C HIS A 103 -3.43 -6.41 2.92
N THR A 104 -4.19 -7.07 3.79
CA THR A 104 -4.55 -8.47 3.60
C THR A 104 -5.64 -8.64 2.54
N PRO A 105 -5.73 -9.80 1.88
CA PRO A 105 -6.82 -10.06 0.93
C PRO A 105 -8.21 -9.87 1.54
N SER A 106 -8.39 -10.28 2.80
CA SER A 106 -9.66 -10.09 3.52
C SER A 106 -9.97 -8.62 3.82
N GLU A 107 -8.97 -7.79 4.11
CA GLU A 107 -9.18 -6.34 4.26
C GLU A 107 -9.58 -5.68 2.96
N VAL A 108 -8.94 -6.05 1.84
CA VAL A 108 -9.28 -5.54 0.50
C VAL A 108 -10.72 -5.92 0.15
N LYS A 109 -11.07 -7.20 0.30
CA LYS A 109 -12.42 -7.72 0.05
C LYS A 109 -13.46 -7.02 0.92
N ALA A 110 -13.19 -6.86 2.21
CA ALA A 110 -14.09 -6.19 3.14
C ALA A 110 -14.27 -4.71 2.79
N ALA A 111 -13.19 -4.01 2.43
CA ALA A 111 -13.25 -2.60 2.07
C ALA A 111 -14.09 -2.38 0.80
N VAL A 112 -13.90 -3.22 -0.22
CA VAL A 112 -14.52 -3.03 -1.55
C VAL A 112 -15.94 -3.57 -1.61
N THR A 113 -16.23 -4.70 -0.96
CA THR A 113 -17.51 -5.42 -1.10
C THR A 113 -18.36 -5.41 0.17
N GLY A 114 -17.81 -4.99 1.31
CA GLY A 114 -18.43 -5.13 2.62
C GLY A 114 -18.24 -6.51 3.27
N SER A 115 -17.63 -7.48 2.56
CA SER A 115 -17.37 -8.83 3.09
C SER A 115 -15.94 -9.28 2.83
N GLY A 116 -15.23 -9.68 3.89
CA GLY A 116 -13.87 -10.25 3.78
C GLY A 116 -13.82 -11.63 3.11
N ARG A 117 -14.97 -12.23 2.81
CA ARG A 117 -15.12 -13.56 2.18
C ARG A 117 -15.55 -13.50 0.72
N ALA A 118 -15.68 -12.30 0.15
CA ALA A 118 -16.11 -12.14 -1.24
C ALA A 118 -15.19 -12.86 -2.24
N ASP A 119 -15.79 -13.32 -3.34
CA ASP A 119 -15.07 -13.93 -4.46
C ASP A 119 -14.48 -12.87 -5.40
N LYS A 120 -13.64 -13.31 -6.35
CA LYS A 120 -12.93 -12.42 -7.29
C LYS A 120 -13.88 -11.70 -8.25
N ALA A 121 -15.01 -12.33 -8.61
CA ALA A 121 -16.00 -11.72 -9.51
C ALA A 121 -16.75 -10.58 -8.80
N GLN A 122 -17.11 -10.78 -7.52
CA GLN A 122 -17.72 -9.76 -6.67
C GLN A 122 -16.79 -8.56 -6.48
N VAL A 123 -15.50 -8.80 -6.21
CA VAL A 123 -14.50 -7.72 -6.11
C VAL A 123 -14.42 -6.95 -7.43
N GLY A 124 -14.30 -7.63 -8.58
CA GLY A 124 -14.24 -6.98 -9.89
C GLY A 124 -15.47 -6.16 -10.23
N ALA A 125 -16.67 -6.67 -9.96
CA ALA A 125 -17.93 -5.95 -10.17
C ALA A 125 -18.00 -4.69 -9.30
N MET A 126 -17.58 -4.78 -8.04
CA MET A 126 -17.54 -3.65 -7.12
C MET A 126 -16.50 -2.61 -7.54
N VAL A 127 -15.28 -3.01 -7.93
CA VAL A 127 -14.26 -2.09 -8.45
C VAL A 127 -14.81 -1.30 -9.65
N THR A 128 -15.45 -1.99 -10.59
CA THR A 128 -16.09 -1.38 -11.77
C THR A 128 -17.12 -0.32 -11.36
N ARG A 129 -18.01 -0.68 -10.43
CA ARG A 129 -19.05 0.23 -9.91
C ARG A 129 -18.47 1.43 -9.16
N LEU A 130 -17.49 1.20 -8.30
CA LEU A 130 -16.91 2.22 -7.42
C LEU A 130 -16.11 3.26 -8.19
N LEU A 131 -15.43 2.83 -9.25
CA LEU A 131 -14.68 3.68 -10.16
C LEU A 131 -15.52 4.21 -11.33
N ARG A 132 -16.81 3.85 -11.38
CA ARG A 132 -17.77 4.27 -12.42
C ARG A 132 -17.29 3.96 -13.84
N LEU A 133 -16.71 2.77 -14.01
CA LEU A 133 -16.23 2.29 -15.30
C LEU A 133 -17.39 1.71 -16.11
N ASP A 134 -17.39 1.94 -17.43
CA ASP A 134 -18.40 1.39 -18.33
C ASP A 134 -18.30 -0.14 -18.48
N ALA A 135 -17.11 -0.69 -18.23
CA ALA A 135 -16.83 -2.12 -18.31
C ALA A 135 -15.78 -2.52 -17.25
N PRO A 136 -15.70 -3.83 -16.91
CA PRO A 136 -14.67 -4.32 -16.01
C PRO A 136 -13.25 -3.92 -16.44
N PRO A 137 -12.37 -3.52 -15.49
CA PRO A 137 -11.02 -3.10 -15.82
C PRO A 137 -10.25 -4.24 -16.46
N LYS A 138 -9.50 -3.92 -17.51
CA LYS A 138 -8.64 -4.86 -18.23
C LYS A 138 -7.17 -4.49 -18.03
N PRO A 139 -6.25 -5.45 -17.98
CA PRO A 139 -6.43 -6.91 -18.08
C PRO A 139 -7.04 -7.53 -16.80
N ALA A 140 -7.36 -8.83 -16.78
CA ALA A 140 -8.10 -9.47 -15.68
C ALA A 140 -7.53 -9.29 -14.25
N ASP A 141 -6.24 -8.97 -14.09
CA ASP A 141 -5.60 -8.72 -12.78
C ASP A 141 -5.58 -7.22 -12.40
N ALA A 142 -6.08 -6.34 -13.28
CA ALA A 142 -6.24 -4.92 -13.05
C ALA A 142 -7.15 -4.62 -11.85
N ALA A 143 -8.17 -5.45 -11.65
CA ALA A 143 -9.15 -5.26 -10.57
C ALA A 143 -8.51 -5.39 -9.18
N ASP A 144 -7.56 -6.30 -8.99
CA ASP A 144 -6.96 -6.56 -7.68
C ASP A 144 -6.07 -5.37 -7.25
N ALA A 145 -5.26 -4.84 -8.17
CA ALA A 145 -4.46 -3.64 -7.96
C ALA A 145 -5.33 -2.40 -7.65
N LEU A 146 -6.41 -2.20 -8.41
CA LEU A 146 -7.36 -1.11 -8.14
C LEU A 146 -8.07 -1.29 -6.79
N ALA A 147 -8.45 -2.52 -6.44
CA ALA A 147 -9.07 -2.83 -5.15
C ALA A 147 -8.13 -2.51 -3.97
N LEU A 148 -6.82 -2.78 -4.10
CA LEU A 148 -5.81 -2.41 -3.10
C LEU A 148 -5.71 -0.89 -2.91
N ALA A 149 -5.70 -0.13 -4.02
CA ALA A 149 -5.66 1.32 -3.96
C ALA A 149 -6.92 1.89 -3.27
N ILE A 150 -8.11 1.41 -3.65
CA ILE A 150 -9.39 1.77 -3.02
C ILE A 150 -9.38 1.44 -1.53
N CYS A 151 -8.94 0.22 -1.18
CA CYS A 151 -8.83 -0.24 0.21
C CYS A 151 -7.98 0.71 1.04
N HIS A 152 -6.82 1.14 0.52
CA HIS A 152 -5.98 2.10 1.21
C HIS A 152 -6.65 3.47 1.38
N ILE A 153 -7.24 4.04 0.32
CA ILE A 153 -7.90 5.36 0.38
C ILE A 153 -8.99 5.39 1.46
N TRP A 154 -9.74 4.31 1.62
CA TRP A 154 -10.83 4.25 2.59
C TRP A 154 -10.38 3.89 4.01
N ARG A 155 -9.30 3.12 4.17
CA ARG A 155 -8.79 2.74 5.50
C ARG A 155 -7.82 3.77 6.08
N ALA A 156 -7.04 4.47 5.26
CA ALA A 156 -6.01 5.40 5.70
C ALA A 156 -6.53 6.49 6.66
N PRO A 157 -7.70 7.14 6.45
CA PRO A 157 -8.22 8.12 7.40
C PRO A 157 -8.59 7.54 8.78
N ALA A 158 -9.02 6.27 8.84
CA ALA A 158 -9.29 5.61 10.11
C ALA A 158 -7.99 5.24 10.83
N VAL A 159 -7.03 4.66 10.11
CA VAL A 159 -5.71 4.29 10.65
C VAL A 159 -4.94 5.52 11.13
N ASN A 160 -4.93 6.61 10.36
CA ASN A 160 -4.27 7.86 10.73
C ASN A 160 -4.87 8.47 12.00
N ARG A 161 -6.21 8.43 12.16
CA ARG A 161 -6.86 8.91 13.40
C ARG A 161 -6.48 8.09 14.62
N LEU A 162 -6.42 6.75 14.50
CA LEU A 162 -5.94 5.89 15.59
C LEU A 162 -4.48 6.16 15.93
N GLN A 163 -3.60 6.29 14.92
CA GLN A 163 -2.19 6.58 15.13
C GLN A 163 -1.97 7.95 15.79
N GLN A 164 -2.70 8.98 15.36
CA GLN A 164 -2.65 10.31 15.98
C GLN A 164 -3.15 10.28 17.41
N ALA A 165 -4.24 9.56 17.70
CA ALA A 165 -4.75 9.39 19.06
C ALA A 165 -3.73 8.65 19.95
N HIS A 166 -3.08 7.61 19.44
CA HIS A 166 -2.02 6.89 20.15
C HIS A 166 -0.79 7.76 20.40
N ALA A 167 -0.33 8.52 19.40
CA ALA A 167 0.80 9.44 19.52
C ALA A 167 0.51 10.57 20.52
N ALA A 168 -0.70 11.14 20.47
CA ALA A 168 -1.14 12.16 21.43
C ALA A 168 -1.20 11.59 22.86
N ALA A 169 -1.73 10.38 23.04
CA ALA A 169 -1.77 9.70 24.33
C ALA A 169 -0.36 9.36 24.85
N ALA A 170 0.57 8.98 23.98
CA ALA A 170 1.97 8.75 24.33
C ALA A 170 2.69 10.06 24.72
N ALA A 171 2.49 11.14 23.98
CA ALA A 171 3.04 12.46 24.29
C ALA A 171 2.51 13.01 25.63
N ALA A 172 1.22 12.78 25.94
CA ALA A 172 0.61 13.15 27.21
C ALA A 172 1.11 12.32 28.41
N ARG A 173 1.73 11.15 28.17
CA ARG A 173 2.30 10.25 29.18
C ARG A 173 3.77 10.52 29.49
N ILE A 174 4.44 11.41 28.76
CA ILE A 174 5.82 11.83 29.10
C ILE A 174 5.74 12.64 30.40
N PRO A 175 6.37 12.18 31.51
CA PRO A 175 6.39 12.96 32.74
C PRO A 175 7.10 14.29 32.45
N ARG A 176 6.45 15.42 32.73
CA ARG A 176 7.14 16.71 32.77
C ARG A 176 8.23 16.59 33.82
N VAL A 177 9.49 16.52 33.39
CA VAL A 177 10.64 16.62 34.30
C VAL A 177 10.44 17.93 35.07
N PRO A 178 10.34 17.91 36.42
CA PRO A 178 10.26 19.14 37.18
C PRO A 178 11.51 19.96 36.84
N ARG A 179 11.36 21.24 36.47
CA ARG A 179 12.50 22.15 36.40
C ARG A 179 13.13 22.14 37.79
N THR A 180 14.25 21.46 37.94
CA THR A 180 15.02 21.49 39.18
C THR A 180 15.35 22.95 39.44
N ALA A 181 14.93 23.44 40.61
CA ALA A 181 15.26 24.78 41.05
C ALA A 181 16.78 24.93 41.03
N ALA A 182 17.26 26.03 40.43
CA ALA A 182 18.68 26.33 40.36
C ALA A 182 19.29 26.27 41.76
N VAL A 183 20.25 25.37 41.95
CA VAL A 183 21.05 25.30 43.18
C VAL A 183 21.87 26.60 43.27
N PRO A 184 21.76 27.39 44.34
CA PRO A 184 22.54 28.61 44.46
C PRO A 184 24.02 28.25 44.65
N VAL A 185 24.86 28.71 43.72
CA VAL A 185 26.32 28.59 43.80
C VAL A 185 26.80 29.33 45.06
N ARG A 186 27.20 28.58 46.09
CA ARG A 186 27.91 29.16 47.23
C ARG A 186 29.30 29.59 46.78
N LYS A 187 29.57 30.90 46.85
CA LYS A 187 30.92 31.47 46.69
C LYS A 187 31.82 30.95 47.80
N VAL A 188 32.98 30.41 47.43
CA VAL A 188 34.06 30.04 48.36
C VAL A 188 34.92 31.30 48.58
N PRO A 189 35.18 31.75 49.83
CA PRO A 189 36.15 32.80 50.10
C PRO A 189 37.58 32.26 50.02
N ARG A 190 38.51 33.19 49.73
CA ARG A 190 39.91 32.99 49.32
C ARG A 190 40.73 32.02 50.16
#